data_AF-A0A3P8WFY7-F1
#
_entry.id   AF-A0A3P8WFY7-F1
#
_cell.length_a   1.000
_cell.length_b   1.000
_cell.length_c   1.000
_cell.angle_alpha   90.00
_cell.angle_beta   90.00
_cell.angle_gamma   90.00
#
_symmetry.space_group_name_H-M   'P 1'
#
loop_
_entity.id
_entity.type
_entity.pdbx_description
1 polymer ?
#
loop_
_entity_poly.entity_id
_entity_poly.type
_entity_poly.pdbx_seq_one_letter_code
_entity_poly.pdbx_strand_id
1 'polypeptide(L)'
;FKEPMSQDWRDEVKELAALLSKPHFQSLLCVHDAIAQRDFDPSLPPAPDDALEEEDGAFKIVSLVKTKEPLGMTIRRNETTGAVVVARILRGGAADKSDLIHEGDELKEVNGVLLKNRKPEEILSILVSVTVRSHRSPTPGPGTSAGP
;
A
#
# COMPACT_ATOMS: atom_id res chain seq x y z
N PHE A 1 -24.44 41.22 -54.38
CA PHE A 1 -23.21 40.58 -53.89
C PHE A 1 -23.51 39.95 -52.54
N LYS A 2 -23.73 38.63 -52.48
CA LYS A 2 -23.98 37.89 -51.24
C LYS A 2 -22.94 36.76 -51.20
N GLU A 3 -22.05 36.85 -50.23
CA GLU A 3 -20.83 36.06 -50.12
C GLU A 3 -21.14 34.55 -49.96
N PRO A 4 -20.49 33.64 -50.70
CA PRO A 4 -20.63 32.20 -50.51
C PRO A 4 -19.78 31.60 -49.38
N MET A 5 -19.09 32.41 -48.55
CA MET A 5 -18.18 31.92 -47.49
C MET A 5 -18.84 31.08 -46.39
N SER A 6 -20.17 31.06 -46.29
CA SER A 6 -20.89 30.35 -45.22
C SER A 6 -21.31 28.93 -45.58
N GLN A 7 -20.97 28.43 -46.78
CA GLN A 7 -21.37 27.09 -47.23
C GLN A 7 -20.22 26.08 -47.11
N ASP A 8 -18.99 26.47 -47.44
CA ASP A 8 -17.82 25.58 -47.42
C ASP A 8 -17.56 25.00 -46.02
N TRP A 9 -17.51 25.83 -44.98
CA TRP A 9 -17.32 25.36 -43.59
C TRP A 9 -18.43 24.43 -43.12
N ARG A 10 -19.64 24.58 -43.66
CA ARG A 10 -20.79 23.77 -43.28
C ARG A 10 -20.67 22.36 -43.82
N ASP A 11 -20.08 22.21 -45.00
CA ASP A 11 -19.84 20.91 -45.60
C ASP A 11 -18.59 20.24 -45.01
N GLU A 12 -17.55 21.01 -44.65
CA GLU A 12 -16.42 20.53 -43.84
C GLU A 12 -16.87 20.02 -42.46
N VAL A 13 -17.78 20.72 -41.78
CA VAL A 13 -18.33 20.28 -40.49
C VAL A 13 -19.16 19.00 -40.63
N LYS A 14 -19.93 18.85 -41.72
CA LYS A 14 -20.66 17.61 -42.00
C LYS A 14 -19.71 16.45 -42.28
N GLU A 15 -18.66 16.69 -43.06
CA GLU A 15 -17.65 15.67 -43.35
C GLU A 15 -16.92 15.25 -42.07
N LEU A 16 -16.50 16.23 -41.25
CA LEU A 16 -15.89 15.97 -39.95
C LEU A 16 -16.84 15.20 -39.03
N ALA A 17 -18.12 15.58 -38.97
CA ALA A 17 -19.13 14.85 -38.20
C ALA A 17 -19.25 13.40 -38.72
N ALA A 18 -19.29 13.18 -40.03
CA ALA A 18 -19.33 11.86 -40.62
C ALA A 18 -18.07 11.03 -40.32
N LEU A 19 -16.88 11.67 -40.28
CA LEU A 19 -15.62 11.04 -39.89
C LEU A 19 -15.61 10.65 -38.41
N LEU A 20 -16.07 11.55 -37.53
CA LEU A 20 -16.16 11.31 -36.09
C LEU A 20 -17.25 10.29 -35.74
N SER A 21 -18.29 10.14 -36.56
CA SER A 21 -19.32 9.12 -36.40
C SER A 21 -18.89 7.73 -36.91
N LYS A 22 -17.71 7.57 -37.50
CA LYS A 22 -17.21 6.24 -37.90
C LYS A 22 -17.02 5.35 -36.67
N PRO A 23 -17.34 4.04 -36.77
CA PRO A 23 -17.30 3.13 -35.63
C PRO A 23 -15.91 3.09 -34.98
N HIS A 24 -14.83 3.12 -35.76
CA HIS A 24 -13.46 3.10 -35.24
C HIS A 24 -13.11 4.35 -34.41
N PHE A 25 -13.56 5.53 -34.83
CA PHE A 25 -13.32 6.78 -34.09
C PHE A 25 -14.17 6.83 -32.83
N GLN A 26 -15.44 6.44 -32.91
CA GLN A 26 -16.31 6.31 -31.75
C GLN A 26 -15.74 5.33 -30.72
N SER A 27 -15.21 4.19 -31.15
CA SER A 27 -14.53 3.25 -30.24
C SER A 27 -13.31 3.86 -29.57
N LEU A 28 -12.48 4.62 -30.31
CA LEU A 28 -11.32 5.31 -29.74
C LEU A 28 -11.75 6.37 -28.71
N LEU A 29 -12.75 7.19 -29.03
CA LEU A 29 -13.31 8.20 -28.12
C LEU A 29 -13.92 7.54 -26.88
N CYS A 30 -14.65 6.43 -27.06
CA CYS A 30 -15.21 5.66 -25.96
C CYS A 30 -14.14 5.08 -25.03
N VAL A 31 -13.07 4.49 -25.58
CA VAL A 31 -11.95 3.98 -24.77
C VAL A 31 -11.23 5.12 -24.05
N HIS A 32 -11.02 6.24 -24.73
CA HIS A 32 -10.44 7.44 -24.13
C HIS A 32 -11.29 7.95 -22.96
N ASP A 33 -12.61 8.02 -23.14
CA ASP A 33 -13.54 8.48 -22.11
C ASP A 33 -13.62 7.50 -20.94
N ALA A 34 -13.63 6.19 -21.20
CA ALA A 34 -13.57 5.16 -20.17
C ALA A 34 -12.27 5.24 -19.34
N ILE A 35 -11.14 5.58 -19.96
CA ILE A 35 -9.88 5.80 -19.25
C ILE A 35 -9.93 7.11 -18.44
N ALA A 36 -10.45 8.19 -19.02
CA ALA A 36 -10.59 9.47 -18.32
C ALA A 36 -11.52 9.38 -17.10
N GLN A 37 -12.57 8.55 -17.19
CA GLN A 37 -13.52 8.28 -16.11
C GLN A 37 -13.02 7.23 -15.11
N ARG A 38 -11.83 6.66 -15.32
CA ARG A 38 -11.28 5.58 -14.50
C ARG A 38 -12.19 4.35 -14.39
N ASP A 39 -13.04 4.12 -15.39
CA ASP A 39 -13.96 2.97 -15.46
C ASP A 39 -13.24 1.61 -15.64
N PHE A 40 -11.91 1.61 -15.59
CA PHE A 40 -11.07 0.41 -15.50
C PHE A 40 -10.70 0.04 -14.07
N ASP A 41 -10.87 0.93 -13.09
CA ASP A 41 -10.71 0.59 -11.69
C ASP A 41 -11.93 -0.27 -11.26
N PRO A 42 -11.73 -1.37 -10.52
CA PRO A 42 -12.86 -2.14 -10.01
C PRO A 42 -13.78 -1.22 -9.21
N SER A 43 -15.08 -1.23 -9.51
CA SER A 43 -16.05 -0.33 -8.87
C SER A 43 -16.03 -0.56 -7.35
N LEU A 44 -15.37 0.36 -6.65
CA LEU A 44 -15.40 0.40 -5.21
C LEU A 44 -16.80 0.86 -4.80
N PRO A 45 -17.43 0.21 -3.81
CA PRO A 45 -18.72 0.68 -3.29
C PRO A 45 -18.60 2.15 -2.87
N PRO A 46 -19.64 2.98 -3.09
CA PRO A 46 -19.61 4.38 -2.69
C PRO A 46 -19.28 4.46 -1.21
N ALA A 47 -18.18 5.13 -0.88
CA ALA A 47 -17.79 5.35 0.50
C ALA A 47 -18.89 6.19 1.17
N PRO A 48 -19.31 5.86 2.40
CA PRO A 48 -20.27 6.66 3.15
C PRO A 48 -19.76 8.10 3.30
N ASP A 49 -20.64 9.09 3.20
CA ASP A 49 -20.34 10.55 3.21
C ASP A 49 -19.52 11.03 4.44
N ASP A 50 -19.43 10.22 5.49
CA ASP A 50 -18.60 10.48 6.67
C ASP A 50 -17.11 10.09 6.49
N ALA A 51 -16.71 9.61 5.31
CA ALA A 51 -15.35 9.14 5.02
C ALA A 51 -14.48 10.17 4.26
N LEU A 52 -14.89 11.45 4.20
CA LEU A 52 -14.12 12.52 3.55
C LEU A 52 -13.11 13.25 4.47
N GLU A 53 -12.71 12.63 5.59
CA GLU A 53 -11.60 13.11 6.43
C GLU A 53 -10.68 11.96 6.90
N GLU A 54 -10.34 11.02 6.04
CA GLU A 54 -9.01 10.40 6.14
C GLU A 54 -8.36 10.57 4.78
N GLU A 55 -7.54 11.62 4.71
CA GLU A 55 -6.40 11.74 3.79
C GLU A 55 -5.98 10.34 3.34
N ASP A 56 -6.05 10.08 2.03
CA ASP A 56 -5.62 8.85 1.36
C ASP A 56 -4.11 8.66 1.61
N GLY A 57 -3.80 8.32 2.86
CA GLY A 57 -2.49 8.08 3.38
C GLY A 57 -2.14 6.67 2.99
N ALA A 58 -1.75 6.52 1.73
CA ALA A 58 -1.26 5.27 1.17
C ALA A 58 -0.24 4.66 2.14
N PHE A 59 -0.66 3.65 2.90
CA PHE A 59 0.21 2.98 3.85
C PHE A 59 1.02 1.92 3.11
N LYS A 60 2.35 1.99 3.25
CA LYS A 60 3.27 1.04 2.63
C LYS A 60 3.52 -0.12 3.59
N ILE A 61 3.12 -1.33 3.19
CA ILE A 61 3.46 -2.53 3.95
C ILE A 61 4.93 -2.86 3.68
N VAL A 62 5.76 -2.80 4.72
CA VAL A 62 7.17 -3.14 4.67
C VAL A 62 7.44 -4.42 5.46
N SER A 63 7.95 -5.44 4.77
CA SER A 63 8.42 -6.67 5.41
C SER A 63 9.92 -6.63 5.59
N LEU A 64 10.39 -6.57 6.84
CA LEU A 64 11.81 -6.68 7.16
C LEU A 64 12.15 -8.10 7.59
N VAL A 65 13.21 -8.65 6.99
CA VAL A 65 13.76 -9.94 7.43
C VAL A 65 14.47 -9.70 8.76
N LYS A 66 13.86 -10.18 9.85
CA LYS A 66 14.44 -10.05 11.19
C LYS A 66 15.60 -11.04 11.36
N THR A 67 16.79 -10.51 11.65
CA THR A 67 17.95 -11.30 12.09
C THR A 67 17.91 -11.47 13.62
N LYS A 68 18.96 -12.05 14.24
CA LYS A 68 19.06 -12.15 15.71
C LYS A 68 19.21 -10.80 16.41
N GLU A 69 19.39 -9.73 15.65
CA GLU A 69 19.57 -8.36 16.14
C GLU A 69 18.25 -7.58 16.08
N PRO A 70 18.11 -6.50 16.87
CA PRO A 70 16.97 -5.59 16.73
C PRO A 70 16.87 -5.06 15.29
N LEU A 71 15.67 -4.65 14.87
CA LEU A 71 15.40 -4.15 13.50
C LEU A 71 16.29 -2.97 13.06
N GLY A 72 17.04 -2.37 13.98
CA GLY A 72 17.95 -1.28 13.68
C GLY A 72 17.24 0.06 13.60
N MET A 73 16.17 0.26 14.37
CA MET A 73 15.48 1.54 14.49
C MET A 73 15.03 1.76 15.94
N THR A 74 14.80 3.02 16.30
CA THR A 74 14.11 3.40 17.53
C THR A 74 12.78 4.06 17.19
N ILE A 75 11.80 3.91 18.08
CA ILE A 75 10.47 4.50 17.91
C ILE A 75 10.17 5.46 19.05
N ARG A 76 9.31 6.44 18.78
CA ARG A 76 8.73 7.37 19.76
C ARG A 76 7.23 7.30 19.64
N ARG A 77 6.53 7.37 20.77
CA ARG A 77 5.09 7.58 20.79
C ARG A 77 4.78 9.07 20.88
N ASN A 78 3.88 9.55 20.04
CA ASN A 78 3.30 10.87 20.17
C ASN A 78 2.20 10.81 21.25
N GLU A 79 2.34 11.60 22.32
CA GLU A 79 1.39 11.60 23.44
C GLU A 79 0.03 12.23 23.08
N THR A 80 0.01 13.14 22.10
CA THR A 80 -1.20 13.85 21.67
C THR A 80 -2.04 13.01 20.73
N THR A 81 -1.42 12.34 19.74
CA THR A 81 -2.14 11.55 18.72
C THR A 81 -2.14 10.05 18.99
N GLY A 82 -1.30 9.58 19.92
CA GLY A 82 -1.09 8.16 20.20
C GLY A 82 -0.27 7.42 19.13
N ALA A 83 0.13 8.11 18.05
CA ALA A 83 0.87 7.58 16.92
C ALA A 83 2.27 7.09 17.31
N VAL A 84 2.72 6.01 16.68
CA VAL A 84 4.08 5.49 16.85
C VAL A 84 4.91 5.89 15.64
N VAL A 85 5.99 6.62 15.86
CA VAL A 85 6.81 7.19 14.79
C VAL A 85 8.24 6.71 14.91
N VAL A 86 8.91 6.45 13.78
CA VAL A 86 10.34 6.12 13.74
C VAL A 86 11.13 7.35 14.16
N ALA A 87 11.84 7.24 15.29
CA ALA A 87 12.64 8.31 15.85
C ALA A 87 14.06 8.32 15.29
N ARG A 88 14.65 7.14 15.05
CA ARG A 88 16.00 7.02 14.50
C ARG A 88 16.20 5.71 13.75
N ILE A 89 17.04 5.72 12.72
CA ILE A 89 17.55 4.51 12.06
C ILE A 89 19.03 4.28 12.40
N LEU A 90 19.35 3.04 12.79
CA LEU A 90 20.69 2.58 13.10
C LEU A 90 21.38 2.07 11.84
N ARG A 91 22.50 2.70 11.48
CA ARG A 91 23.33 2.32 10.33
C ARG A 91 23.73 0.85 10.40
N GLY A 92 23.58 0.13 9.29
CA GLY A 92 23.87 -1.30 9.17
C GLY A 92 22.78 -2.22 9.73
N GLY A 93 21.69 -1.67 10.29
CA GLY A 93 20.52 -2.42 10.74
C GLY A 93 19.63 -2.93 9.60
N ALA A 94 18.60 -3.72 9.93
CA ALA A 94 17.67 -4.25 8.93
C ALA A 94 16.85 -3.13 8.25
N ALA A 95 16.45 -2.10 9.02
CA ALA A 95 15.75 -0.92 8.51
C ALA A 95 16.61 -0.07 7.55
N ASP A 96 17.88 0.16 7.90
CA ASP A 96 18.84 0.89 7.07
C ASP A 96 19.14 0.15 5.75
N LYS A 97 19.25 -1.18 5.82
CA LYS A 97 19.52 -2.03 4.64
C LYS A 97 18.33 -2.19 3.70
N SER A 98 17.10 -2.08 4.22
CA SER A 98 15.92 -2.18 3.37
C SER A 98 15.69 -0.91 2.57
N ASP A 99 16.07 0.26 3.11
CA ASP A 99 15.77 1.59 2.53
C ASP A 99 14.26 1.79 2.27
N LEU A 100 13.43 1.03 2.98
CA LEU A 100 11.98 1.06 2.85
C LEU A 100 11.30 1.86 3.97
N ILE A 101 12.03 2.16 5.03
CA ILE A 101 11.57 2.90 6.22
C ILE A 101 12.57 4.00 6.50
N HIS A 102 12.07 5.19 6.81
CA HIS A 102 12.87 6.38 7.10
C HIS A 102 12.49 7.00 8.46
N GLU A 103 13.35 7.89 8.96
CA GLU A 103 13.05 8.65 10.17
C GLU A 103 11.85 9.58 9.92
N GLY A 104 10.88 9.57 10.83
CA GLY A 104 9.62 10.30 10.67
C GLY A 104 8.45 9.44 10.18
N ASP A 105 8.68 8.21 9.73
CA ASP A 105 7.60 7.31 9.30
C ASP A 105 6.69 6.92 10.46
N GLU A 106 5.38 6.95 10.24
CA GLU A 106 4.39 6.49 11.21
C GLU A 106 4.11 4.98 11.04
N LEU A 107 4.31 4.23 12.12
CA LEU A 107 3.99 2.81 12.21
C LEU A 107 2.56 2.63 12.70
N LYS A 108 1.69 2.14 11.81
CA LYS A 108 0.33 1.74 12.17
C LYS A 108 0.27 0.32 12.75
N GLU A 109 1.04 -0.61 12.17
CA GLU A 109 1.01 -2.04 12.49
C GLU A 109 2.41 -2.66 12.42
N VAL A 110 2.71 -3.59 13.32
CA VAL A 110 3.95 -4.38 13.31
C VAL A 110 3.63 -5.85 13.62
N ASN A 111 4.11 -6.77 12.79
CA ASN A 111 3.91 -8.23 12.96
C ASN A 111 2.42 -8.64 13.07
N GLY A 112 1.50 -8.00 12.35
CA GLY A 112 0.07 -8.32 12.48
C GLY A 112 -0.65 -7.57 13.61
N VAL A 113 0.05 -6.70 14.36
CA VAL A 113 -0.49 -6.06 15.56
C VAL A 113 -0.57 -4.54 15.41
N LEU A 114 -1.79 -4.00 15.49
CA LEU A 114 -2.06 -2.57 15.43
C LEU A 114 -1.49 -1.84 16.65
N LEU A 115 -0.75 -0.76 16.42
CA LEU A 115 -0.05 -0.01 17.46
C LEU A 115 -0.90 1.09 18.13
N LYS A 116 -1.92 1.62 17.45
CA LYS A 116 -2.75 2.78 17.88
C LYS A 116 -3.28 2.66 19.32
N ASN A 117 -3.64 1.44 19.74
CA ASN A 117 -4.24 1.17 21.05
C ASN A 117 -3.33 0.38 22.01
N ARG A 118 -2.04 0.24 21.72
CA ARG A 118 -1.12 -0.56 22.52
C ARG A 118 -0.31 0.30 23.50
N LYS A 119 0.01 -0.29 24.64
CA LYS A 119 0.94 0.33 25.61
C LYS A 119 2.36 0.32 25.03
N PRO A 120 3.20 1.32 25.34
CA PRO A 120 4.58 1.37 24.87
C PRO A 120 5.37 0.10 25.23
N GLU A 121 5.14 -0.47 26.42
CA GLU A 121 5.74 -1.73 26.85
C GLU A 121 5.38 -2.91 25.93
N GLU A 122 4.11 -3.00 25.49
CA GLU A 122 3.65 -4.02 24.55
C GLU A 122 4.28 -3.81 23.17
N ILE A 123 4.34 -2.56 22.69
CA ILE A 123 4.95 -2.21 21.41
C ILE A 123 6.44 -2.60 21.38
N LEU A 124 7.17 -2.32 22.46
CA LEU A 124 8.56 -2.74 22.63
C LEU A 124 8.67 -4.26 22.55
N SER A 125 7.80 -4.99 23.24
CA SER A 125 7.79 -6.45 23.17
C SER A 125 7.47 -6.99 21.78
N ILE A 126 6.63 -6.32 20.98
CA ILE A 126 6.31 -6.71 19.59
C ILE A 126 7.50 -6.46 18.66
N LEU A 127 8.18 -5.33 18.82
CA LEU A 127 9.37 -4.99 18.02
C LEU A 127 10.56 -5.89 18.37
N VAL A 128 10.70 -6.25 19.65
CA VAL A 128 11.79 -7.08 20.16
C VAL A 128 11.49 -8.58 19.99
N SER A 129 10.27 -9.04 20.21
CA SER A 129 9.90 -10.45 20.10
C SER A 129 9.65 -10.86 18.65
N VAL A 130 10.65 -11.50 18.06
CA VAL A 130 10.37 -12.68 17.25
C VAL A 130 10.98 -13.82 18.04
N THR A 131 10.18 -14.32 18.98
CA THR A 131 10.50 -15.57 19.66
C THR A 131 10.30 -16.66 18.62
N VAL A 132 11.41 -17.15 18.06
CA VAL A 132 11.45 -18.39 17.28
C VAL A 132 10.81 -19.48 18.14
N ARG A 133 9.57 -19.88 17.83
CA ARG A 133 9.03 -21.12 18.38
C ARG A 133 9.69 -22.28 17.66
N SER A 134 10.85 -22.69 18.17
CA SER A 134 11.45 -23.97 17.80
C SER A 134 10.65 -25.09 18.44
N HIS A 135 9.64 -25.60 17.74
CA HIS A 135 9.02 -26.88 18.10
C HIS A 135 10.02 -28.00 17.75
N ARG A 136 10.94 -28.33 18.66
CA ARG A 136 11.67 -29.60 18.55
C ARG A 136 10.76 -30.67 19.10
N SER A 137 10.27 -31.56 18.23
CA SER A 137 9.76 -32.84 18.68
C SER A 137 10.89 -33.56 19.43
N PRO A 138 10.64 -34.12 20.63
CA PRO A 138 11.61 -35.00 21.26
C PRO A 138 11.71 -36.24 20.39
N THR A 139 12.86 -36.47 19.76
CA THR A 139 13.19 -37.75 19.16
C THR A 139 13.34 -38.77 20.30
N PRO A 140 12.55 -39.86 20.35
CA PRO A 140 12.83 -40.93 21.29
C PRO A 140 14.14 -41.60 20.88
N GLY A 141 15.13 -41.54 21.76
CA GLY A 141 16.41 -42.24 21.60
C GLY A 141 16.26 -43.76 21.73
N PRO A 142 17.28 -44.53 21.30
CA PRO A 142 17.20 -45.98 21.17
C PRO A 142 17.25 -46.65 22.56
N GLY A 143 16.15 -47.29 22.94
CA GLY A 143 16.10 -48.20 24.07
C GLY A 143 16.82 -49.50 23.71
N THR A 144 18.04 -49.62 24.20
CA THR A 144 18.85 -50.84 24.25
C THR A 144 18.26 -51.88 25.23
N SER A 145 18.58 -53.15 24.97
CA SER A 145 18.55 -54.32 25.88
C SER A 145 17.19 -55.03 26.01
N ALA A 146 17.09 -56.36 26.04
CA ALA A 146 18.04 -57.47 25.94
C ALA A 146 17.23 -58.74 25.63
N GLY A 147 17.87 -59.76 25.03
CA GLY A 147 17.34 -61.13 25.03
C GLY A 147 17.34 -61.75 26.44
N PRO A 148 17.12 -63.06 26.59
CA PRO A 148 17.03 -64.11 25.59
C PRO A 148 15.60 -64.57 25.24
#